data_AF-U1QYF4-F1
#
_entry.id   AF-U1QYF4-F1
#
_cell.length_a   1.000
_cell.length_b   1.000
_cell.length_c   1.000
_cell.angle_alpha   90.00
_cell.angle_beta   90.00
_cell.angle_gamma   90.00
#
_symmetry.space_group_name_H-M   'P 1'
#
loop_
_entity.id
_entity.type
_entity.pdbx_description
1 polymer ?
#
loop_
_entity_poly.entity_id
_entity_poly.type
_entity_poly.pdbx_seq_one_letter_code
_entity_poly.pdbx_strand_id
1 'polypeptide(L)'
;MIIKIINKMRKVKKRYYFMLLLLPFLHMEFKGFVNVLGYCEKKGANISQLYSEQELIDRAIKFLLTISPSTQVTVEGRRLHIIPYKTVEEFKKINPNCCSVERTAHEGFTQDLSIRKQGKSYGYVHVAYLLNYEEDVEPSKFGLILEFDTCGEMSYFSQ
;
A
#
# COMPACT_ATOMS: atom_id res chain seq x y z
N MET A 1 -61.40 -6.38 10.51
CA MET A 1 -60.45 -7.34 9.91
C MET A 1 -59.50 -6.68 8.89
N ILE A 2 -60.02 -5.89 7.95
CA ILE A 2 -59.26 -5.23 6.86
C ILE A 2 -58.13 -4.30 7.35
N ILE A 3 -58.37 -3.47 8.37
CA ILE A 3 -57.37 -2.54 8.94
C ILE A 3 -56.15 -3.29 9.49
N LYS A 4 -56.36 -4.48 10.08
CA LYS A 4 -55.29 -5.33 10.65
C LYS A 4 -54.40 -5.90 9.55
N ILE A 5 -54.99 -6.25 8.40
CA ILE A 5 -54.29 -6.74 7.20
C ILE A 5 -53.48 -5.61 6.55
N ILE A 6 -54.06 -4.42 6.38
CA ILE A 6 -53.38 -3.24 5.82
C ILE A 6 -52.16 -2.84 6.68
N ASN A 7 -52.32 -2.81 8.01
CA ASN A 7 -51.22 -2.52 8.93
C ASN A 7 -50.13 -3.59 8.90
N LYS A 8 -50.49 -4.88 8.73
CA LYS A 8 -49.53 -5.98 8.55
C LYS A 8 -48.74 -5.80 7.24
N MET A 9 -49.42 -5.53 6.13
CA MET A 9 -48.76 -5.29 4.83
C MET A 9 -47.84 -4.05 4.87
N ARG A 10 -48.25 -2.96 5.54
CA ARG A 10 -47.44 -1.76 5.73
C ARG A 10 -46.17 -2.05 6.54
N LYS A 11 -46.25 -2.87 7.60
CA LYS A 11 -45.07 -3.33 8.37
C LYS A 11 -44.12 -4.18 7.52
N VAL A 12 -44.64 -5.09 6.70
CA VAL A 12 -43.82 -5.93 5.81
C VAL A 12 -43.10 -5.08 4.76
N LYS A 13 -43.81 -4.14 4.11
CA LYS A 13 -43.20 -3.19 3.15
C LYS A 13 -42.09 -2.36 3.81
N LYS A 14 -42.32 -1.83 5.02
CA LYS A 14 -41.29 -1.09 5.77
C LYS A 14 -40.04 -1.95 6.07
N ARG A 15 -40.22 -3.21 6.48
CA ARG A 15 -39.10 -4.14 6.70
C ARG A 15 -38.34 -4.43 5.41
N TYR A 16 -39.05 -4.60 4.29
CA TYR A 16 -38.43 -4.84 2.98
C TYR A 16 -37.60 -3.63 2.52
N TYR A 17 -38.14 -2.41 2.62
CA TYR A 17 -37.38 -1.19 2.30
C TYR A 17 -36.16 -1.00 3.22
N PHE A 18 -36.29 -1.36 4.50
CA PHE A 18 -35.17 -1.31 5.43
C PHE A 18 -34.07 -2.33 5.07
N MET A 19 -34.44 -3.56 4.69
CA MET A 19 -33.49 -4.57 4.20
C MET A 19 -32.77 -4.12 2.92
N LEU A 20 -33.49 -3.51 1.99
CA LEU A 20 -32.91 -2.92 0.77
C LEU A 20 -31.91 -1.81 1.06
N LEU A 21 -32.16 -0.98 2.09
CA LEU A 21 -31.22 0.05 2.53
C LEU A 21 -29.97 -0.52 3.22
N LEU A 22 -30.07 -1.68 3.86
CA LEU A 22 -28.93 -2.33 4.52
C LEU A 22 -28.00 -3.05 3.55
N LEU A 23 -28.51 -3.58 2.45
CA LEU A 23 -27.73 -4.29 1.41
C LEU A 23 -26.47 -3.54 0.93
N PRO A 24 -26.54 -2.26 0.51
CA PRO A 24 -25.35 -1.53 0.08
C PRO A 24 -24.35 -1.31 1.22
N PHE A 25 -24.84 -1.11 2.45
CA PHE A 25 -23.98 -0.99 3.62
C PHE A 25 -23.22 -2.30 3.90
N LEU A 26 -23.93 -3.44 3.88
CA LEU A 26 -23.32 -4.76 4.03
C LEU A 26 -22.31 -5.05 2.91
N HIS A 27 -22.60 -4.64 1.68
CA HIS A 27 -21.69 -4.79 0.54
C HIS A 27 -20.41 -3.96 0.72
N MET A 28 -20.52 -2.71 1.18
CA MET A 28 -19.36 -1.87 1.46
C MET A 28 -18.50 -2.44 2.60
N GLU A 29 -19.13 -2.91 3.68
CA GLU A 29 -18.41 -3.54 4.80
C GLU A 29 -17.74 -4.85 4.37
N PHE A 30 -18.43 -5.66 3.55
CA PHE A 30 -17.85 -6.88 2.99
C PHE A 30 -16.64 -6.59 2.09
N LYS A 31 -16.75 -5.60 1.19
CA LYS A 31 -15.61 -5.13 0.38
C LYS A 31 -14.46 -4.64 1.26
N GLY A 32 -14.77 -3.86 2.29
CA GLY A 32 -13.77 -3.40 3.25
C GLY A 32 -13.06 -4.54 3.96
N PHE A 33 -13.82 -5.55 4.38
CA PHE A 33 -13.29 -6.73 5.06
C PHE A 33 -12.34 -7.54 4.17
N VAL A 34 -12.73 -7.83 2.92
CA VAL A 34 -11.85 -8.58 2.01
C VAL A 34 -10.58 -7.80 1.64
N ASN A 35 -10.67 -6.47 1.53
CA ASN A 35 -9.50 -5.61 1.32
C ASN A 35 -8.52 -5.65 2.50
N VAL A 36 -9.03 -5.64 3.74
CA VAL A 36 -8.20 -5.79 4.96
C VAL A 36 -7.48 -7.13 4.98
N LEU A 37 -8.09 -8.19 4.43
CA LEU A 37 -7.47 -9.51 4.28
C LEU A 37 -6.44 -9.57 3.13
N GLY A 38 -6.38 -8.56 2.27
CA GLY A 38 -5.42 -8.47 1.18
C GLY A 38 -5.95 -8.91 -0.18
N TYR A 39 -7.26 -8.97 -0.36
CA TYR A 39 -7.87 -9.37 -1.62
C TYR A 39 -7.78 -8.26 -2.68
N CYS A 40 -7.19 -8.57 -3.83
CA CYS A 40 -7.17 -7.69 -4.99
C CYS A 40 -8.33 -8.03 -5.95
N GLU A 41 -9.36 -7.17 -5.99
CA GLU A 41 -10.51 -7.36 -6.90
C GLU A 41 -10.11 -7.42 -8.37
N LYS A 42 -9.09 -6.64 -8.78
CA LYS A 42 -8.60 -6.60 -10.17
C LYS A 42 -7.96 -7.91 -10.62
N LYS A 43 -7.36 -8.66 -9.69
CA LYS A 43 -6.59 -9.89 -9.98
C LYS A 43 -7.29 -11.16 -9.50
N GLY A 44 -8.38 -11.03 -8.75
CA GLY A 44 -9.19 -12.15 -8.28
C GLY A 44 -8.47 -13.04 -7.26
N ALA A 45 -7.47 -12.52 -6.54
CA ALA A 45 -6.66 -13.30 -5.60
C ALA A 45 -6.14 -12.43 -4.45
N ASN A 46 -5.70 -13.08 -3.37
CA ASN A 46 -5.04 -12.40 -2.26
C ASN A 46 -3.60 -12.06 -2.61
N ILE A 47 -3.11 -10.93 -2.09
CA ILE A 47 -1.75 -10.46 -2.32
C ILE A 47 -0.67 -11.49 -1.95
N SER A 48 -0.90 -12.29 -0.90
CA SER A 48 0.01 -13.36 -0.48
C SER A 48 0.11 -14.52 -1.49
N GLN A 49 -0.88 -14.65 -2.38
CA GLN A 49 -0.87 -15.62 -3.49
C GLN A 49 -0.30 -15.00 -4.77
N LEU A 50 -0.41 -13.67 -4.90
CA LEU A 50 0.05 -12.93 -6.08
C LEU A 50 1.54 -12.67 -6.06
N TYR A 51 2.12 -12.42 -4.88
CA TYR A 51 3.52 -12.05 -4.75
C TYR A 51 4.16 -12.65 -3.50
N SER A 52 5.37 -13.13 -3.69
CA SER A 52 6.34 -13.35 -2.63
C SER A 52 6.87 -12.02 -2.07
N GLU A 53 7.52 -12.07 -0.92
CA GLU A 53 8.18 -10.91 -0.33
C GLU A 53 9.29 -10.34 -1.22
N GLN A 54 10.05 -11.21 -1.89
CA GLN A 54 11.10 -10.76 -2.80
C GLN A 54 10.54 -10.03 -4.02
N GLU A 55 9.42 -10.48 -4.58
CA GLU A 55 8.76 -9.79 -5.69
C GLU A 55 8.21 -8.41 -5.27
N LEU A 56 7.71 -8.28 -4.04
CA LEU A 56 7.31 -6.98 -3.50
C LEU A 56 8.52 -6.05 -3.32
N ILE A 57 9.64 -6.57 -2.82
CA ILE A 57 10.90 -5.82 -2.72
C ILE A 57 11.38 -5.38 -4.11
N ASP A 58 11.39 -6.26 -5.10
CA ASP A 58 11.81 -5.94 -6.46
C ASP A 58 10.94 -4.85 -7.09
N ARG A 59 9.62 -4.93 -6.88
CA ARG A 59 8.68 -3.90 -7.31
C ARG A 59 8.93 -2.56 -6.61
N ALA A 60 9.22 -2.57 -5.31
CA ALA A 60 9.51 -1.36 -4.55
C ALA A 60 10.80 -0.70 -5.03
N ILE A 61 11.86 -1.47 -5.25
CA ILE A 61 13.12 -0.97 -5.83
C ILE A 61 12.85 -0.42 -7.22
N LYS A 62 12.16 -1.16 -8.09
CA LYS A 62 11.83 -0.70 -9.43
C LYS A 62 11.06 0.63 -9.42
N PHE A 63 10.09 0.77 -8.52
CA PHE A 63 9.36 2.03 -8.32
C PHE A 63 10.31 3.15 -7.88
N LEU A 64 11.17 2.90 -6.88
CA LEU A 64 12.20 3.85 -6.43
C LEU A 64 13.10 4.33 -7.58
N LEU A 65 13.56 3.41 -8.45
CA LEU A 65 14.40 3.75 -9.60
C LEU A 65 13.70 4.70 -10.60
N THR A 66 12.37 4.62 -10.71
CA THR A 66 11.60 5.50 -11.61
C THR A 66 11.39 6.92 -11.07
N ILE A 67 11.47 7.10 -9.75
CA ILE A 67 11.12 8.35 -9.08
C ILE A 67 12.30 9.00 -8.35
N SER A 68 13.47 8.34 -8.35
CA SER A 68 14.65 8.83 -7.65
C SER A 68 15.05 10.20 -8.19
N PRO A 69 15.28 11.21 -7.32
CA PRO A 69 15.76 12.50 -7.76
C PRO A 69 17.17 12.38 -8.34
N SER A 70 17.50 13.26 -9.28
CA SER A 70 18.84 13.35 -9.88
C SER A 70 19.81 14.17 -9.04
N THR A 71 19.32 14.92 -8.05
CA THR A 71 20.15 15.81 -7.22
C THR A 71 19.66 15.85 -5.78
N GLN A 72 20.58 16.14 -4.86
CA GLN A 72 20.30 16.40 -3.45
C GLN A 72 20.93 17.74 -3.03
N VAL A 73 20.23 18.49 -2.20
CA VAL A 73 20.75 19.74 -1.62
C VAL A 73 21.20 19.47 -0.19
N THR A 74 22.48 19.75 0.08
CA THR A 74 23.06 19.67 1.42
C THR A 74 22.58 20.83 2.31
N VAL A 75 22.80 20.73 3.62
CA VAL A 75 22.45 21.80 4.58
C VAL A 75 23.18 23.12 4.26
N GLU A 76 24.38 23.02 3.70
CA GLU A 76 25.21 24.17 3.28
C GLU A 76 24.77 24.76 1.93
N GLY A 77 23.71 24.24 1.32
CA GLY A 77 23.17 24.71 0.04
C GLY A 77 23.92 24.19 -1.19
N ARG A 78 24.95 23.35 -1.02
CA ARG A 78 25.62 22.68 -2.14
C ARG A 78 24.69 21.64 -2.76
N ARG A 79 24.57 21.68 -4.10
CA ARG A 79 23.90 20.64 -4.89
C ARG A 79 24.89 19.51 -5.17
N LEU A 80 24.46 18.29 -4.91
CA LEU A 80 25.16 17.05 -5.23
C LEU A 80 24.37 16.29 -6.29
N HIS A 81 25.05 15.79 -7.31
CA HIS A 81 24.44 15.01 -8.39
C HIS A 81 24.47 13.55 -8.02
N ILE A 82 23.29 12.92 -7.97
CA ILE A 82 23.14 11.53 -7.55
C ILE A 82 23.49 10.63 -8.74
N ILE A 83 24.36 9.65 -8.51
CA ILE A 83 24.60 8.55 -9.46
C ILE A 83 23.42 7.57 -9.32
N PRO A 84 22.53 7.46 -10.33
CA PRO A 84 21.37 6.60 -10.21
C PRO A 84 21.74 5.13 -10.37
N TYR A 85 21.10 4.27 -9.59
CA TYR A 85 21.09 2.85 -9.84
C TYR A 85 20.33 2.56 -11.14
N LYS A 86 20.87 1.67 -11.99
CA LYS A 86 20.29 1.38 -13.31
C LYS A 86 19.34 0.19 -13.27
N THR A 87 19.60 -0.76 -12.39
CA THR A 87 18.87 -2.03 -12.32
C THR A 87 18.61 -2.45 -10.88
N VAL A 88 17.61 -3.32 -10.69
CA VAL A 88 17.28 -3.87 -9.37
C VAL A 88 18.42 -4.75 -8.86
N GLU A 89 19.08 -5.50 -9.75
CA GLU A 89 20.19 -6.39 -9.45
C GLU A 89 21.42 -5.59 -8.96
N GLU A 90 21.74 -4.49 -9.65
CA GLU A 90 22.80 -3.56 -9.22
C GLU A 90 22.49 -2.97 -7.83
N PHE A 91 21.26 -2.51 -7.64
CA PHE A 91 20.80 -1.96 -6.36
C PHE A 91 20.98 -2.96 -5.21
N LYS A 92 20.51 -4.20 -5.39
CA LYS A 92 20.60 -5.27 -4.39
C LYS A 92 22.04 -5.69 -4.11
N LYS A 93 22.89 -5.70 -5.15
CA LYS A 93 24.31 -6.04 -5.00
C LYS A 93 25.06 -5.02 -4.14
N ILE A 94 24.77 -3.74 -4.32
CA ILE A 94 25.42 -2.64 -3.58
C ILE A 94 24.82 -2.49 -2.17
N ASN A 95 23.53 -2.79 -2.01
CA ASN A 95 22.81 -2.66 -0.75
C ASN A 95 22.34 -4.04 -0.25
N PRO A 96 23.27 -4.92 0.18
CA PRO A 96 22.89 -6.20 0.77
C PRO A 96 22.10 -5.94 2.06
N ASN A 97 20.98 -6.63 2.24
CA ASN A 97 20.03 -6.43 3.35
C ASN A 97 19.30 -5.08 3.36
N CYS A 98 19.13 -4.44 2.19
CA CYS A 98 18.43 -3.16 2.07
C CYS A 98 16.99 -3.17 2.61
N CYS A 99 16.32 -4.31 2.56
CA CYS A 99 14.89 -4.30 2.37
C CYS A 99 14.15 -5.29 3.26
N SER A 100 13.05 -4.83 3.86
CA SER A 100 12.11 -5.64 4.65
C SER A 100 10.67 -5.29 4.28
N VAL A 101 9.78 -6.28 4.41
CA VAL A 101 8.34 -6.12 4.16
C VAL A 101 7.61 -6.19 5.50
N GLU A 102 6.69 -5.25 5.72
CA GLU A 102 5.89 -5.16 6.94
C GLU A 102 4.41 -5.05 6.57
N ARG A 103 3.56 -5.89 7.15
CA ARG A 103 2.11 -5.97 6.86
C ARG A 103 1.25 -5.89 8.12
N THR A 104 1.85 -6.04 9.29
CA THR A 104 1.15 -6.03 10.58
C THR A 104 1.61 -4.88 11.47
N ALA A 105 0.74 -4.47 12.40
CA ALA A 105 1.10 -3.46 13.39
C ALA A 105 2.29 -3.88 14.27
N HIS A 106 2.50 -5.19 14.46
CA HIS A 106 3.66 -5.71 15.18
C HIS A 106 4.95 -5.60 14.37
N GLU A 107 4.83 -5.63 13.04
CA GLU A 107 5.95 -5.45 12.12
C GLU A 107 6.25 -3.97 11.88
N GLY A 108 5.36 -3.03 12.25
CA GLY A 108 5.54 -1.58 12.00
C GLY A 108 4.49 -0.96 11.07
N PHE A 109 3.55 -1.76 10.57
CA PHE A 109 2.46 -1.29 9.71
C PHE A 109 1.31 -0.67 10.51
N THR A 110 1.27 0.67 10.60
CA THR A 110 0.28 1.43 11.38
C THR A 110 -0.65 2.28 10.51
N GLN A 111 -1.28 1.69 9.49
CA GLN A 111 -2.28 2.41 8.68
C GLN A 111 -3.67 2.40 9.31
N ASP A 112 -4.38 3.52 9.20
CA ASP A 112 -5.79 3.64 9.59
C ASP A 112 -6.68 2.58 8.91
N LEU A 113 -7.61 2.00 9.68
CA LEU A 113 -8.47 0.93 9.23
C LEU A 113 -9.37 1.35 8.05
N SER A 114 -9.78 2.62 7.97
CA SER A 114 -10.57 3.13 6.85
C SER A 114 -9.78 3.13 5.53
N ILE A 115 -8.47 3.39 5.59
CA ILE A 115 -7.59 3.34 4.42
C ILE A 115 -7.37 1.89 3.98
N ARG A 116 -7.17 0.98 4.95
CA ARG A 116 -7.06 -0.46 4.68
C ARG A 116 -8.34 -1.05 4.09
N LYS A 117 -9.52 -0.63 4.58
CA LYS A 117 -10.83 -1.02 4.01
C LYS A 117 -10.99 -0.53 2.57
N GLN A 118 -10.34 0.56 2.17
CA GLN A 118 -10.33 1.00 0.78
C GLN A 118 -9.39 0.18 -0.11
N GLY A 119 -8.56 -0.70 0.47
CA GLY A 119 -7.60 -1.53 -0.26
C GLY A 119 -6.41 -0.76 -0.82
N LYS A 120 -6.27 0.53 -0.46
CA LYS A 120 -5.21 1.44 -0.90
C LYS A 120 -3.88 1.20 -0.19
N SER A 121 -3.95 0.60 1.00
CA SER A 121 -2.82 0.30 1.86
C SER A 121 -2.94 -1.11 2.40
N TYR A 122 -1.95 -1.94 2.15
CA TYR A 122 -1.89 -3.28 2.72
C TYR A 122 -0.60 -3.56 3.50
N GLY A 123 0.52 -3.01 3.04
CA GLY A 123 1.80 -3.15 3.74
C GLY A 123 2.80 -2.11 3.27
N TYR A 124 3.99 -2.16 3.89
CA TYR A 124 5.14 -1.33 3.56
C TYR A 124 6.33 -2.19 3.15
N VAL A 125 7.16 -1.63 2.28
CA VAL A 125 8.54 -2.06 2.07
C VAL A 125 9.45 -0.97 2.59
N HIS A 126 10.26 -1.29 3.59
CA HIS A 126 11.36 -0.43 4.01
C HIS A 126 12.53 -0.67 3.08
N VAL A 127 13.12 0.42 2.59
CA VAL A 127 14.25 0.38 1.68
C VAL A 127 15.35 1.27 2.23
N ALA A 128 16.40 0.65 2.75
CA ALA A 128 17.63 1.29 3.21
C ALA A 128 18.74 1.12 2.16
N TYR A 129 19.31 2.24 1.72
CA TYR A 129 20.28 2.23 0.62
C TYR A 129 21.27 3.40 0.69
N LEU A 130 22.34 3.29 -0.09
CA LEU A 130 23.35 4.33 -0.24
C LEU A 130 23.03 5.25 -1.43
N LEU A 131 23.22 6.54 -1.25
CA LEU A 131 23.26 7.51 -2.34
C LEU A 131 24.71 7.81 -2.65
N ASN A 132 25.13 7.47 -3.87
CA ASN A 132 26.45 7.84 -4.39
C ASN A 132 26.31 9.13 -5.21
N TYR A 133 27.38 9.91 -5.26
CA TYR A 133 27.39 11.21 -5.93
C TYR A 133 28.50 11.28 -6.97
N GLU A 134 28.31 12.14 -7.98
CA GLU A 134 29.34 12.41 -8.98
C GLU A 134 30.48 13.24 -8.40
N GLU A 135 30.17 14.10 -7.42
CA GLU A 135 31.16 14.80 -6.64
C GLU A 135 31.92 13.84 -5.71
N ASP A 136 33.21 14.13 -5.46
CA ASP A 136 34.04 13.39 -4.51
C ASP A 136 33.62 13.68 -3.07
N VAL A 137 32.52 13.07 -2.65
CA VAL A 137 31.93 13.14 -1.31
C VAL A 137 31.50 11.74 -0.87
N GLU A 138 31.52 11.49 0.44
CA GLU A 138 31.13 10.19 0.97
C GLU A 138 29.64 9.86 0.66
N PRO A 139 29.32 8.59 0.36
CA PRO A 139 27.94 8.18 0.13
C PRO A 139 27.05 8.40 1.37
N SER A 140 25.83 8.89 1.14
CA SER A 140 24.86 9.09 2.22
C SER A 140 24.00 7.83 2.42
N LYS A 141 23.69 7.49 3.67
CA LYS A 141 22.69 6.47 3.99
C LYS A 141 21.29 7.09 3.93
N PHE A 142 20.39 6.46 3.19
CA PHE A 142 19.00 6.87 3.07
C PHE A 142 18.07 5.72 3.39
N GLY A 143 16.93 6.04 4.00
CA GLY A 143 15.87 5.09 4.30
C GLY A 143 14.54 5.64 3.81
N LEU A 144 13.78 4.83 3.07
CA LEU A 144 12.47 5.18 2.56
C LEU A 144 11.46 4.09 2.90
N ILE A 145 10.23 4.50 3.18
CA ILE A 145 9.09 3.61 3.34
C ILE A 145 8.21 3.75 2.10
N LEU A 146 8.03 2.63 1.38
CA LEU A 146 7.13 2.54 0.24
C LEU A 146 5.92 1.71 0.62
N GLU A 147 4.75 2.25 0.36
CA GLU A 147 3.48 1.58 0.60
C GLU A 147 3.09 0.75 -0.62
N PHE A 148 2.43 -0.38 -0.38
CA PHE A 148 1.77 -1.13 -1.43
C PHE A 148 0.32 -1.46 -1.11
N ASP A 149 -0.50 -1.38 -2.16
CA ASP A 149 -1.93 -1.68 -2.11
C ASP A 149 -2.19 -3.20 -2.14
N THR A 150 -3.45 -3.61 -2.03
CA THR A 150 -3.84 -5.04 -2.08
C THR A 150 -3.49 -5.74 -3.39
N CYS A 151 -3.19 -4.99 -4.46
CA CYS A 151 -2.80 -5.49 -5.77
C CYS A 151 -1.28 -5.43 -6.02
N GLY A 152 -0.50 -4.96 -5.04
CA GLY A 152 0.96 -4.82 -5.11
C GLY A 152 1.44 -3.62 -5.93
N GLU A 153 0.60 -2.60 -6.10
CA GLU A 153 0.98 -1.32 -6.70
C GLU A 153 1.65 -0.44 -5.64
N MET A 154 2.75 0.20 -6.01
CA MET A 154 3.62 0.94 -5.09
C MET A 154 3.26 2.44 -5.04
N SER A 155 3.34 3.03 -3.86
CA SER A 155 3.20 4.48 -3.64
C SER A 155 4.13 4.97 -2.53
N TYR A 156 4.35 6.29 -2.49
CA TYR A 156 4.94 6.89 -1.30
C TYR A 156 4.02 6.70 -0.11
N PHE A 157 4.61 6.44 1.05
CA PHE A 157 3.88 6.47 2.30
C PHE A 157 3.33 7.88 2.54
N SER A 158 2.00 8.02 2.47
CA SER A 158 1.30 9.24 2.86
C SER A 158 0.95 9.14 4.34
N GLN A 159 1.62 9.94 5.17
CA GLN A 159 1.19 10.20 6.55
C GLN A 159 -0.17 10.91 6.58
#